data_AF-A0A2D4IFB1-F1
#
_entry.id   AF-A0A2D4IFB1-F1
#
_cell.length_a   1.000
_cell.length_b   1.000
_cell.length_c   1.000
_cell.angle_alpha   90.00
_cell.angle_beta   90.00
_cell.angle_gamma   90.00
#
_symmetry.space_group_name_H-M   'P 1'
#
loop_
_entity.id
_entity.type
_entity.pdbx_description
1 polymer ?
#
loop_
_entity_poly.entity_id
_entity_poly.type
_entity_poly.pdbx_seq_one_letter_code
_entity_poly.pdbx_strand_id
1 'polypeptide(L)'
;MFPNSVSLPNNLDILSFLDGAPPKVDNTIRLRFKDYTIITTELEQDLLNDSVREMVFVYHCLKNKRQIHMMGDENMNEEEIAEKAHGLRFPLSHMDALKQIWSCDTVCVKDLNLGSEAEKENLVISLWTECLVEVI
;
A
#
# COMPACT_ATOMS: atom_id res chain seq x y z
N MET A 1 30.22 -23.98 -26.72
CA MET A 1 28.82 -24.37 -26.43
C MET A 1 28.59 -24.07 -24.96
N PHE A 2 28.14 -22.86 -24.65
CA PHE A 2 27.76 -22.46 -23.29
C PHE A 2 26.24 -22.65 -23.17
N PRO A 3 25.73 -23.32 -22.12
CA PRO A 3 24.30 -23.46 -21.96
C PRO A 3 23.69 -22.08 -21.65
N ASN A 4 22.52 -21.86 -22.25
CA ASN A 4 21.74 -20.64 -22.26
C ASN A 4 21.64 -19.99 -20.87
N SER A 5 21.97 -18.70 -20.80
CA SER A 5 21.49 -17.82 -19.75
C SER A 5 19.97 -17.74 -19.88
N VAL A 6 19.26 -18.55 -19.09
CA VAL A 6 17.83 -18.30 -18.84
C VAL A 6 17.78 -16.96 -18.12
N SER A 7 17.37 -15.93 -18.86
CA SER A 7 16.99 -14.65 -18.27
C SER A 7 15.78 -14.92 -17.38
N LEU A 8 16.03 -15.11 -16.08
CA LEU A 8 14.98 -14.99 -15.08
C LEU A 8 14.32 -13.62 -15.30
N PRO A 9 12.99 -13.54 -15.38
CA PRO A 9 12.32 -12.24 -15.43
C PRO A 9 12.83 -11.43 -14.24
N ASN A 10 13.13 -10.16 -14.49
CA ASN A 10 13.65 -9.27 -13.47
C ASN A 10 12.69 -9.32 -12.28
N ASN A 11 13.22 -9.63 -11.10
CA ASN A 11 12.43 -9.80 -9.86
C ASN A 11 11.57 -8.55 -9.52
N LEU A 12 11.89 -7.42 -10.14
CA LEU A 12 11.15 -6.16 -10.07
C LEU A 12 9.76 -6.24 -10.71
N ASP A 13 9.57 -7.04 -11.76
CA ASP A 13 8.31 -7.12 -12.50
C ASP A 13 7.19 -7.78 -11.66
N ILE A 14 7.54 -8.63 -10.69
CA ILE A 14 6.56 -9.33 -9.82
C ILE A 14 6.01 -8.42 -8.72
N LEU A 15 6.78 -7.39 -8.32
CA LEU A 15 6.43 -6.48 -7.23
C LEU A 15 5.55 -5.31 -7.70
N SER A 16 5.53 -5.02 -9.00
CA SER A 16 4.82 -3.86 -9.58
C SER A 16 3.73 -4.22 -10.59
N PHE A 17 3.51 -5.51 -10.86
CA PHE A 17 2.42 -5.92 -11.74
C PHE A 17 1.13 -6.05 -10.93
N LEU A 18 0.17 -5.18 -11.24
CA LEU A 18 -1.22 -5.31 -10.85
C LEU A 18 -1.77 -6.54 -11.57
N ASP A 19 -1.84 -7.67 -10.85
CA ASP A 19 -2.40 -8.88 -11.41
C ASP A 19 -3.93 -8.87 -11.27
N GLY A 20 -4.62 -9.26 -12.34
CA GLY A 20 -6.08 -9.35 -12.38
C GLY A 20 -6.83 -8.02 -12.60
N ALA A 21 -8.15 -8.09 -12.42
CA ALA A 21 -9.04 -6.94 -12.50
C ALA A 21 -9.08 -6.20 -11.15
N PRO A 22 -9.43 -4.90 -11.14
CA PRO A 22 -9.62 -4.15 -9.90
C PRO A 22 -10.64 -4.86 -8.98
N PRO A 23 -10.34 -4.94 -7.67
CA PRO A 23 -11.20 -5.59 -6.69
C PRO A 23 -12.55 -4.87 -6.57
N LYS A 24 -13.61 -5.67 -6.42
CA LYS A 24 -14.99 -5.25 -6.19
C LYS A 24 -15.50 -5.68 -4.83
N VAL A 25 -16.64 -5.14 -4.41
CA VAL A 25 -17.25 -5.41 -3.10
C VAL A 25 -17.54 -6.90 -2.82
N ASP A 26 -17.83 -7.70 -3.86
CA ASP A 26 -18.15 -9.12 -3.75
C ASP A 26 -16.90 -10.02 -3.77
N ASN A 27 -15.73 -9.46 -4.02
CA ASN A 27 -14.49 -10.23 -4.07
C ASN A 27 -13.96 -10.59 -2.67
N THR A 28 -13.14 -11.63 -2.65
CA THR A 28 -12.29 -11.93 -1.49
C THR A 28 -10.87 -11.51 -1.82
N ILE A 29 -10.20 -10.89 -0.85
CA ILE A 29 -8.84 -10.39 -1.01
C ILE A 29 -7.89 -11.05 -0.02
N ARG A 30 -6.61 -11.07 -0.37
CA ARG A 30 -5.50 -11.49 0.48
C ARG A 30 -4.45 -10.39 0.56
N LEU A 31 -3.93 -10.13 1.75
CA LEU A 31 -2.82 -9.21 1.94
C LEU A 31 -1.52 -9.83 1.40
N ARG A 32 -0.77 -9.04 0.65
CA ARG A 32 0.58 -9.33 0.16
C ARG A 32 1.58 -8.48 0.92
N PHE A 33 2.81 -8.99 1.05
CA PHE A 33 3.94 -8.23 1.59
C PHE A 33 3.72 -7.58 2.96
N LYS A 34 3.00 -8.26 3.86
CA LYS A 34 2.67 -7.77 5.21
C LYS A 34 3.87 -7.19 5.97
N ASP A 35 5.03 -7.86 5.89
CA ASP A 35 6.25 -7.47 6.60
C ASP A 35 7.00 -6.28 5.95
N TYR A 36 6.54 -5.83 4.78
CA TYR A 36 7.10 -4.70 4.02
C TYR A 36 6.20 -3.46 4.09
N THR A 37 5.19 -3.46 4.96
CA THR A 37 4.24 -2.37 5.14
C THR A 37 4.20 -1.92 6.59
N ILE A 38 4.08 -0.60 6.80
CA ILE A 38 3.90 0.02 8.10
C ILE A 38 2.63 0.85 8.05
N ILE A 39 1.81 0.72 9.10
CA ILE A 39 0.63 1.55 9.32
C ILE A 39 0.94 2.47 10.50
N THR A 40 0.79 3.78 10.31
CA THR A 40 0.98 4.79 11.36
C THR A 40 -0.16 5.81 11.33
N THR A 41 -0.33 6.54 12.43
CA THR A 41 -1.21 7.71 12.46
C THR A 41 -0.39 8.98 12.57
N GLU A 42 -0.81 10.02 11.85
CA GLU A 42 -0.17 11.32 11.89
C GLU A 42 -1.26 12.40 11.99
N LEU A 43 -0.93 13.49 12.69
CA LEU A 43 -1.77 14.67 12.78
C LEU A 43 -1.51 15.56 11.58
N GLU A 44 -2.57 15.91 10.88
CA GLU A 44 -2.48 16.76 9.71
C GLU A 44 -3.32 18.02 9.89
N GLN A 45 -2.70 19.18 9.63
CA GLN A 45 -3.38 20.46 9.65
C GLN A 45 -4.14 20.68 8.33
N ASP A 46 -5.45 20.83 8.46
CA ASP A 46 -6.29 21.33 7.37
C ASP A 46 -6.11 22.85 7.29
N LEU A 47 -5.26 23.30 6.36
CA LEU A 47 -4.89 24.71 6.15
C LEU A 47 -6.10 25.63 5.89
N LEU A 48 -7.24 25.07 5.45
CA LEU A 48 -8.44 25.84 5.13
C LEU A 48 -9.34 26.09 6.35
N ASN A 49 -9.35 25.15 7.31
CA ASN A 49 -10.27 25.17 8.45
C ASN A 49 -9.57 25.35 9.80
N ASP A 50 -8.24 25.45 9.80
CA ASP A 50 -7.39 25.49 11.01
C ASP A 50 -7.71 24.32 11.98
N SER A 51 -8.12 23.19 11.40
CA SER A 51 -8.50 22.00 12.14
C SER A 51 -7.42 20.94 12.00
N VAL A 52 -7.03 20.32 13.12
CA VAL A 52 -6.13 19.17 13.11
C VAL A 52 -6.96 17.91 12.96
N ARG A 53 -6.65 17.09 11.96
CA ARG A 53 -7.28 15.78 11.77
C ARG A 53 -6.23 14.69 11.91
N GLU A 54 -6.58 13.65 12.65
CA GLU A 54 -5.78 12.43 12.69
C GLU A 54 -6.09 11.59 11.45
N MET A 55 -5.04 11.23 10.71
CA MET A 55 -5.12 10.44 9.50
C MET A 55 -4.28 9.16 9.66
N VAL A 56 -4.65 8.11 8.92
CA VAL A 56 -3.91 6.86 8.86
C VAL A 56 -3.09 6.83 7.59
N PHE A 57 -1.81 6.51 7.73
CA PHE A 57 -0.88 6.36 6.62
C PHE A 57 -0.42 4.91 6.52
N VAL A 58 -0.40 4.40 5.28
CA VAL A 58 0.11 3.09 4.94
C VAL A 58 1.33 3.26 4.04
N TYR A 59 2.51 3.00 4.58
CA TYR A 59 3.78 3.09 3.88
C TYR A 59 4.28 1.70 3.53
N HIS A 60 4.93 1.54 2.37
CA HIS A 60 5.58 0.30 1.99
C HIS A 60 6.94 0.55 1.36
N CYS A 61 7.80 -0.47 1.36
CA CYS A 61 9.15 -0.37 0.77
C CYS A 61 9.29 -1.11 -0.58
N LEU A 62 8.20 -1.58 -1.18
CA LEU A 62 8.22 -2.31 -2.46
C LEU A 62 8.87 -1.55 -3.62
N LYS A 63 8.77 -0.21 -3.62
CA LYS A 63 9.34 0.67 -4.64
C LYS A 63 10.70 1.26 -4.22
N ASN A 64 11.25 0.85 -3.07
CA ASN A 64 12.54 1.36 -2.61
C ASN A 64 13.67 0.89 -3.53
N LYS A 65 14.56 1.83 -3.88
CA LYS A 65 15.73 1.53 -4.71
C LYS A 65 16.78 0.79 -3.89
N ARG A 66 16.96 -0.49 -4.15
CA ARG A 66 18.01 -1.31 -3.52
C ARG A 66 19.41 -0.74 -3.72
N GLN A 67 19.65 -0.02 -4.83
CA GLN A 67 20.94 0.53 -5.21
C GLN A 67 21.46 1.59 -4.22
N ILE A 68 20.57 2.31 -3.53
CA ILE A 68 20.92 3.37 -2.57
C ILE A 68 20.76 2.91 -1.11
N HIS A 69 20.37 1.65 -0.90
CA HIS A 69 20.15 1.10 0.44
C HIS A 69 21.47 1.09 1.24
N MET A 70 21.47 1.69 2.44
CA MET A 70 22.64 1.87 3.32
C MET A 70 23.76 2.79 2.78
N MET A 71 23.59 3.41 1.60
CA MET A 71 24.56 4.36 1.05
C MET A 71 24.25 5.80 1.46
N GLY A 72 23.00 6.07 1.85
CA GLY A 72 22.46 7.43 1.92
C GLY A 72 22.22 7.98 0.51
N ASP A 73 21.26 8.88 0.35
CA ASP A 73 21.10 9.63 -0.90
C ASP A 73 21.62 11.05 -0.68
N GLU A 74 22.92 11.23 -0.96
CA GLU A 74 23.61 12.51 -0.84
C GLU A 74 23.11 13.58 -1.83
N ASN A 75 22.28 13.19 -2.82
CA ASN A 75 21.72 14.10 -3.80
C ASN A 75 20.24 14.45 -3.56
N MET A 76 19.55 13.76 -2.64
CA MET A 76 18.17 14.12 -2.28
C MET A 76 18.13 15.08 -1.10
N ASN A 77 17.46 16.21 -1.27
CA ASN A 77 17.08 17.05 -0.14
C ASN A 77 15.88 16.45 0.60
N GLU A 78 15.57 16.97 1.80
CA GLU A 78 14.49 16.46 2.65
C GLU A 78 13.12 16.49 1.96
N GLU A 79 12.87 17.50 1.13
CA GLU A 79 11.63 17.65 0.35
C GLU A 79 11.45 16.53 -0.68
N GLU A 80 12.51 16.18 -1.42
CA GLU A 80 12.47 15.08 -2.39
C GLU A 80 12.30 13.70 -1.73
N ILE A 81 12.81 13.53 -0.50
CA ILE A 81 12.60 12.30 0.28
C ILE A 81 11.13 12.20 0.68
N ALA A 82 10.53 13.30 1.14
CA ALA A 82 9.11 13.34 1.51
C ALA A 82 8.20 13.09 0.30
N GLU A 83 8.51 13.67 -0.87
CA GLU A 83 7.78 13.44 -2.13
C GLU A 83 7.82 11.98 -2.60
N LYS A 84 8.94 11.29 -2.40
CA LYS A 84 9.10 9.90 -2.82
C LYS A 84 8.58 8.89 -1.80
N ALA A 85 8.48 9.28 -0.54
CA ALA A 85 7.93 8.47 0.54
C ALA A 85 6.41 8.63 0.67
N HIS A 86 5.67 8.88 -0.42
CA HIS A 86 4.22 9.00 -0.38
C HIS A 86 3.56 7.66 -0.06
N GLY A 87 2.94 7.57 1.12
CA GLY A 87 2.09 6.46 1.53
C GLY A 87 0.64 6.66 1.13
N LEU A 88 -0.17 5.59 1.19
CA LEU A 88 -1.62 5.72 1.06
C LEU A 88 -2.18 6.39 2.31
N ARG A 89 -3.18 7.25 2.11
CA ARG A 89 -3.79 8.06 3.16
C ARG A 89 -5.27 7.74 3.30
N PHE A 90 -5.69 7.50 4.54
CA PHE A 90 -7.08 7.21 4.87
C PHE A 90 -7.56 7.98 6.10
N PRO A 91 -8.88 8.25 6.21
CA PRO A 91 -9.47 8.74 7.45
C PRO A 91 -9.29 7.74 8.59
N LEU A 92 -9.23 8.23 9.84
CA LEU A 92 -9.10 7.38 11.04
C LEU A 92 -10.20 6.30 11.14
N SER A 93 -11.40 6.56 10.60
CA SER A 93 -12.49 5.58 10.54
C SER A 93 -12.14 4.29 9.79
N HIS A 94 -11.11 4.30 8.94
CA HIS A 94 -10.66 3.13 8.18
C HIS A 94 -9.72 2.21 8.98
N MET A 95 -9.29 2.63 10.17
CA MET A 95 -8.32 1.90 10.99
C MET A 95 -8.77 0.47 11.33
N ASP A 96 -10.05 0.27 11.65
CA ASP A 96 -10.53 -1.07 12.01
C ASP A 96 -10.60 -2.02 10.81
N ALA A 97 -10.97 -1.50 9.63
CA ALA A 97 -10.91 -2.27 8.38
C ALA A 97 -9.46 -2.62 8.00
N LEU A 98 -8.51 -1.68 8.16
CA LEU A 98 -7.09 -1.95 7.96
C LEU A 98 -6.57 -3.03 8.92
N LYS A 99 -6.93 -2.96 10.21
CA LYS A 99 -6.57 -4.01 11.19
C LYS A 99 -7.14 -5.37 10.79
N GLN A 100 -8.37 -5.43 10.29
CA GLN A 100 -8.97 -6.67 9.80
C GLN A 100 -8.14 -7.29 8.66
N ILE A 101 -7.81 -6.48 7.65
CA ILE A 101 -6.98 -6.92 6.51
C ILE A 101 -5.60 -7.43 6.98
N TRP A 102 -4.97 -6.76 7.95
CA TRP A 102 -3.67 -7.17 8.47
C TRP A 102 -3.70 -8.37 9.42
N SER A 103 -4.84 -8.68 10.02
CA SER A 103 -4.97 -9.76 11.01
C SER A 103 -5.46 -11.07 10.41
N CYS A 104 -6.12 -11.03 9.25
CA CYS A 104 -6.70 -12.20 8.59
C CYS A 104 -5.87 -12.65 7.39
N ASP A 105 -5.87 -13.95 7.10
CA ASP A 105 -5.23 -14.48 5.89
C ASP A 105 -5.97 -14.03 4.62
N THR A 106 -7.30 -14.01 4.67
CA THR A 106 -8.19 -13.57 3.58
C THR A 106 -9.41 -12.86 4.15
N VAL A 107 -9.94 -11.86 3.45
CA VAL A 107 -11.12 -11.09 3.87
C VAL A 107 -12.04 -10.83 2.68
N CYS A 108 -13.36 -11.00 2.84
CA CYS A 108 -14.31 -10.57 1.81
C CYS A 108 -14.55 -9.07 1.92
N VAL A 109 -14.49 -8.35 0.79
CA VAL A 109 -14.54 -6.87 0.79
C VAL A 109 -15.83 -6.35 1.43
N LYS A 110 -16.97 -7.01 1.17
CA LYS A 110 -18.26 -6.68 1.79
C LYS A 110 -18.27 -6.76 3.34
N ASP A 111 -17.39 -7.57 3.93
CA ASP A 111 -17.34 -7.82 5.38
C ASP A 111 -16.42 -6.84 6.12
N LEU A 112 -15.73 -5.94 5.40
CA LEU A 112 -14.90 -4.91 6.00
C LEU A 112 -15.72 -3.96 6.89
N ASN A 113 -15.13 -3.57 8.02
CA ASN A 113 -15.75 -2.68 8.99
C ASN A 113 -15.71 -1.22 8.54
N LEU A 114 -16.52 -0.89 7.53
CA LEU A 114 -16.73 0.45 6.97
C LEU A 114 -18.22 0.71 6.71
N GLY A 115 -18.59 2.00 6.68
CA GLY A 115 -19.98 2.44 6.64
C GLY A 115 -20.71 2.18 5.34
N SER A 116 -20.00 2.10 4.21
CA SER A 116 -20.60 1.90 2.88
C SER A 116 -19.80 0.95 2.00
N GLU A 117 -20.46 0.30 1.04
CA GLU A 117 -19.79 -0.55 0.04
C GLU A 117 -18.77 0.23 -0.81
N ALA A 118 -19.09 1.49 -1.14
CA ALA A 118 -18.18 2.37 -1.89
C ALA A 118 -16.88 2.67 -1.11
N GLU A 119 -16.95 2.90 0.21
CA GLU A 119 -15.75 3.08 1.05
C GLU A 119 -14.91 1.80 1.11
N LYS A 120 -15.57 0.64 1.22
CA LYS A 120 -14.89 -0.67 1.23
C LYS A 120 -14.13 -0.90 -0.08
N GLU A 121 -14.80 -0.67 -1.21
CA GLU A 121 -14.21 -0.83 -2.52
C GLU A 121 -13.06 0.15 -2.74
N ASN A 122 -13.24 1.43 -2.41
CA ASN A 122 -12.18 2.44 -2.52
C ASN A 122 -10.94 2.09 -1.69
N LEU A 123 -11.12 1.69 -0.42
CA LEU A 123 -10.01 1.26 0.44
C LEU A 123 -9.21 0.14 -0.23
N VAL A 124 -9.91 -0.88 -0.71
CA VAL A 124 -9.28 -2.08 -1.28
C VAL A 124 -8.63 -1.78 -2.63
N ILE A 125 -9.24 -0.95 -3.48
CA ILE A 125 -8.64 -0.47 -4.73
C ILE A 125 -7.35 0.30 -4.44
N SER A 126 -7.33 1.20 -3.46
CA SER A 126 -6.12 1.95 -3.09
C SER A 126 -4.98 1.03 -2.66
N LEU A 127 -5.28 0.00 -1.85
CA LEU A 127 -4.28 -1.02 -1.47
C LEU A 127 -3.82 -1.85 -2.67
N TRP A 128 -4.75 -2.20 -3.57
CA TRP A 128 -4.46 -2.99 -4.75
C TRP A 128 -3.56 -2.23 -5.73
N THR A 129 -3.78 -0.92 -5.94
CA THR A 129 -2.92 -0.09 -6.81
C THR A 129 -1.46 -0.03 -6.35
N GLU A 130 -1.21 -0.27 -5.06
CA GLU A 130 0.13 -0.38 -4.48
C GLU A 130 0.63 -1.84 -4.35
N CYS A 131 -0.05 -2.79 -5.02
CA CYS A 131 0.26 -4.22 -5.01
C CYS A 131 0.23 -4.87 -3.61
N LEU A 132 -0.44 -4.22 -2.65
CA LEU A 132 -0.51 -4.68 -1.25
C LEU A 132 -1.58 -5.75 -1.05
N VAL A 133 -2.54 -5.89 -1.96
CA VAL A 133 -3.56 -6.94 -1.92
C VAL A 133 -3.73 -7.59 -3.28
N GLU A 134 -4.26 -8.80 -3.29
CA GLU A 134 -4.70 -9.49 -4.50
C GLU A 134 -6.11 -10.05 -4.31
N VAL A 135 -6.83 -10.20 -5.42
CA VAL A 135 -8.13 -10.88 -5.48
C VAL A 135 -7.90 -12.38 -5.62
N ILE A 136 -8.65 -13.18 -4.86
CA ILE A 136 -8.63 -14.65 -4.91
C ILE A 136 -9.93 -15.25 -5.46
#